data_AF-A0A522V7A5-F1
#
_entry.id   AF-A0A522V7A5-F1
#
_cell.length_a   1.000
_cell.length_b   1.000
_cell.length_c   1.000
_cell.angle_alpha   90.00
_cell.angle_beta   90.00
_cell.angle_gamma   90.00
#
_symmetry.space_group_name_H-M   'P 1'
#
loop_
_entity.id
_entity.type
_entity.pdbx_description
1 polymer ?
#
loop_
_entity_poly.entity_id
_entity_poly.type
_entity_poly.pdbx_seq_one_letter_code
_entity_poly.pdbx_strand_id
1 'polypeptide(L)'
;MSKIDENLKIQKITKLLEKGGTMLAQSHDCGAPMFRFQGKVLCPVCDSGMEEKKKVSGEQEALKRPFQKETAPETPSRIRDNGQIATMTKKSIQVIAEGLENETDLHRIKEKLECIELGIRILKLLE
;
A
#
# COMPACT_ATOMS: atom_id res chain seq x y z
N MET A 1 6.51 -19.37 -30.39
CA MET A 1 5.72 -19.62 -29.16
C MET A 1 6.28 -18.81 -28.01
N SER A 2 5.41 -18.13 -27.27
CA SER A 2 5.68 -16.96 -26.42
C SER A 2 6.34 -17.27 -25.07
N LYS A 3 7.67 -17.19 -25.00
CA LYS A 3 8.45 -17.26 -23.73
C LYS A 3 8.31 -16.02 -22.83
N ILE A 4 7.66 -14.97 -23.33
CA ILE A 4 7.51 -13.69 -22.63
C ILE A 4 6.44 -13.78 -21.51
N ASP A 5 5.47 -14.68 -21.65
CA ASP A 5 4.33 -14.79 -20.73
C ASP A 5 4.68 -15.47 -19.40
N GLU A 6 5.53 -16.51 -19.43
CA GLU A 6 5.96 -17.20 -18.22
C GLU A 6 6.82 -16.32 -17.32
N ASN A 7 7.68 -15.49 -17.90
CA ASN A 7 8.51 -14.57 -17.12
C ASN A 7 7.63 -13.56 -16.37
N LEU A 8 6.56 -13.06 -17.01
CA LEU A 8 5.61 -12.16 -16.36
C LEU A 8 4.88 -12.85 -15.19
N LYS A 9 4.50 -14.13 -15.33
CA LYS A 9 3.89 -14.90 -14.24
C LYS A 9 4.84 -15.06 -13.07
N ILE A 10 6.10 -15.41 -13.35
CA ILE A 10 7.15 -15.54 -12.32
C ILE A 10 7.36 -14.20 -11.60
N GLN A 11 7.45 -13.08 -12.34
CA GLN A 11 7.60 -11.76 -11.73
C GLN A 11 6.43 -11.38 -10.81
N LYS A 12 5.19 -11.69 -11.21
CA LYS A 12 4.02 -11.42 -10.36
C LYS A 12 4.01 -12.28 -9.10
N ILE A 13 4.43 -13.54 -9.20
CA ILE A 13 4.58 -14.46 -8.06
C ILE A 13 5.67 -13.94 -7.11
N THR A 14 6.85 -13.61 -7.62
CA THR A 14 7.96 -13.10 -6.81
C THR A 14 7.56 -11.84 -6.05
N LYS A 15 6.95 -10.86 -6.73
CA LYS A 15 6.46 -9.63 -6.08
C LYS A 15 5.46 -9.88 -4.96
N LEU A 16 4.63 -10.92 -5.09
CA LEU A 16 3.65 -11.27 -4.06
C LEU A 16 4.32 -11.89 -2.83
N LEU A 17 5.35 -12.71 -3.03
CA LEU A 17 6.17 -13.28 -1.96
C LEU A 17 6.99 -12.20 -1.24
N GLU A 18 7.61 -11.27 -1.98
CA GLU A 18 8.37 -10.15 -1.44
C GLU A 18 7.53 -9.24 -0.53
N LYS A 19 6.23 -9.11 -0.82
CA LYS A 19 5.29 -8.36 0.03
C LYS A 19 4.79 -9.16 1.24
N GLY A 20 5.22 -10.42 1.43
CA GLY A 20 4.79 -11.30 2.52
C GLY A 20 3.51 -12.09 2.20
N GLY A 21 3.14 -12.25 0.93
CA GLY A 21 2.07 -13.15 0.52
C GLY A 21 2.44 -14.62 0.77
N THR A 22 1.51 -15.40 1.31
CA THR A 22 1.71 -16.84 1.59
C THR A 22 1.09 -17.69 0.50
N MET A 23 1.88 -18.55 -0.14
CA MET A 23 1.38 -19.52 -1.11
C MET A 23 0.51 -20.57 -0.41
N LEU A 24 -0.65 -20.89 -0.99
CA LEU A 24 -1.56 -21.92 -0.53
C LEU A 24 -1.35 -23.20 -1.35
N ALA A 25 -1.72 -24.35 -0.78
CA ALA A 25 -1.65 -25.65 -1.46
C ALA A 25 -2.66 -25.78 -2.62
N GLN A 26 -3.63 -24.87 -2.73
CA GLN A 26 -4.65 -24.86 -3.78
C GLN A 26 -4.19 -24.01 -4.96
N SER A 27 -4.51 -24.43 -6.18
CA SER A 27 -4.30 -23.68 -7.41
C SER A 27 -5.62 -23.14 -7.96
N HIS A 28 -5.55 -22.03 -8.68
CA HIS A 28 -6.65 -21.52 -9.49
C HIS A 28 -6.81 -22.37 -10.76
N ASP A 29 -7.96 -22.29 -11.42
CA ASP A 29 -8.25 -23.04 -12.66
C ASP A 29 -7.31 -22.70 -13.83
N CYS A 30 -6.59 -21.58 -13.74
CA CYS A 30 -5.54 -21.20 -14.69
C CYS A 30 -4.21 -21.93 -14.47
N GLY A 31 -4.11 -22.78 -13.44
CA GLY A 31 -2.91 -23.52 -13.07
C GLY A 31 -1.91 -22.76 -12.20
N ALA A 32 -2.16 -21.49 -11.88
CA ALA A 32 -1.31 -20.71 -10.97
C ALA A 32 -1.65 -21.02 -9.50
N PRO A 33 -0.66 -21.05 -8.59
CA PRO A 33 -0.90 -21.24 -7.16
C PRO A 33 -1.68 -20.06 -6.57
N MET A 34 -2.57 -20.36 -5.61
CA MET A 34 -3.32 -19.34 -4.87
C MET A 34 -2.46 -18.78 -3.74
N PHE A 35 -2.69 -17.51 -3.38
CA PHE A 35 -1.95 -16.84 -2.33
C PHE A 35 -2.90 -16.18 -1.34
N ARG A 36 -2.51 -16.16 -0.06
CA ARG A 36 -3.12 -15.32 0.97
C ARG A 36 -2.27 -14.07 1.18
N PHE A 37 -2.88 -12.90 1.03
CA PHE A 37 -2.22 -11.61 1.27
C PHE A 37 -3.23 -10.64 1.89
N GLN A 38 -2.85 -10.01 3.01
CA GLN A 38 -3.72 -9.11 3.79
C GLN A 38 -5.12 -9.71 4.10
N GLY A 39 -5.17 -11.01 4.39
CA GLY A 39 -6.41 -11.74 4.69
C GLY A 39 -7.22 -12.18 3.48
N LYS A 40 -6.90 -11.72 2.27
CA LYS A 40 -7.60 -12.09 1.02
C LYS A 40 -6.87 -13.21 0.28
N VAL A 41 -7.63 -14.07 -0.40
CA VAL A 41 -7.08 -15.13 -1.26
C VAL A 41 -7.16 -14.69 -2.71
N LEU A 42 -6.04 -14.70 -3.43
CA LEU A 42 -5.95 -14.21 -4.81
C LEU A 42 -5.04 -15.07 -5.70
N CYS A 43 -5.30 -15.00 -7.01
CA CYS A 43 -4.47 -15.60 -8.04
C CYS A 43 -3.56 -14.52 -8.67
N PRO A 44 -2.21 -14.69 -8.70
CA PRO A 44 -1.30 -13.66 -9.22
C PRO A 44 -1.40 -13.44 -10.73
N VAL A 45 -2.04 -14.36 -11.45
CA VAL A 45 -2.17 -14.30 -12.92
C VAL A 45 -3.53 -13.75 -13.33
N CYS A 46 -4.61 -14.23 -12.70
CA CYS A 46 -5.98 -13.87 -13.06
C CYS A 46 -6.49 -12.64 -12.32
N ASP A 47 -6.05 -12.42 -11.08
CA ASP A 47 -6.49 -11.29 -10.29
C ASP A 47 -5.68 -10.04 -10.66
N SER A 48 -6.30 -9.18 -11.46
CA SER A 48 -5.69 -7.93 -11.94
C SER A 48 -5.72 -6.82 -10.89
N GLY A 49 -6.16 -7.11 -9.66
CA GLY A 49 -6.25 -6.16 -8.56
C GLY A 49 -4.92 -5.70 -7.93
N MET A 50 -3.77 -6.13 -8.48
CA MET A 50 -2.44 -5.73 -8.00
C MET A 50 -2.03 -4.30 -8.39
N GLU A 51 -2.71 -3.68 -9.37
CA GLU A 51 -2.52 -2.27 -9.70
C GLU A 51 -3.22 -1.43 -8.64
N GLU A 52 -2.44 -0.72 -7.83
CA GLU A 52 -2.79 0.23 -6.77
C GLU A 52 -4.25 0.69 -6.77
N LYS A 53 -5.14 -0.11 -6.16
CA LYS A 53 -6.49 0.32 -5.79
C LYS A 53 -6.58 0.38 -4.29
N LYS A 54 -6.24 1.57 -3.80
CA LYS A 54 -6.85 2.19 -2.62
C LYS A 54 -8.37 2.14 -2.81
N LYS A 55 -9.01 1.06 -2.35
CA LYS A 55 -10.44 1.01 -2.00
C LYS A 55 -10.74 -0.25 -1.21
N VAL A 56 -11.11 0.00 0.03
CA VAL A 56 -11.77 -0.88 0.97
C VAL A 56 -12.91 -1.62 0.26
N SER A 57 -12.91 -2.95 0.35
CA SER A 57 -14.16 -3.69 0.55
C SER A 57 -13.84 -4.95 1.35
N GLY A 58 -14.28 -4.90 2.60
CA GLY A 58 -14.64 -6.07 3.37
C GLY A 58 -16.00 -6.58 2.89
N GLU A 59 -16.19 -7.85 3.13
CA GLU A 59 -17.36 -8.66 2.83
C GLU A 59 -18.62 -8.26 3.63
N GLN A 60 -19.75 -8.74 3.08
CA GLN A 60 -20.99 -9.16 3.73
C GLN A 60 -22.14 -8.17 4.00
N GLU A 61 -23.29 -8.66 3.53
CA GLU A 61 -24.67 -8.27 3.81
C GLU A 61 -24.99 -8.25 5.31
N ALA A 62 -25.68 -7.20 5.77
CA ALA A 62 -27.04 -7.29 6.32
C ALA A 62 -27.38 -6.06 7.20
N LEU A 63 -28.60 -5.55 6.98
CA LEU A 63 -29.49 -4.90 7.96
C LEU A 63 -29.50 -3.35 8.11
N LYS A 64 -30.37 -2.75 7.29
CA LYS A 64 -31.46 -1.79 7.61
C LYS A 64 -31.18 -0.44 8.33
N ARG A 65 -31.32 0.63 7.52
CA ARG A 65 -32.13 1.89 7.68
C ARG A 65 -31.77 2.89 8.81
N PRO A 66 -32.22 4.18 8.75
CA PRO A 66 -32.55 5.05 7.63
C PRO A 66 -31.87 6.45 7.67
N PHE A 67 -31.97 7.10 6.50
CA PHE A 67 -31.62 8.46 6.07
C PHE A 67 -32.00 9.64 7.00
N GLN A 68 -31.05 10.56 7.27
CA GLN A 68 -31.23 12.02 7.51
C GLN A 68 -29.93 12.71 7.03
N LYS A 69 -29.88 13.34 5.85
CA LYS A 69 -30.05 14.78 5.55
C LYS A 69 -29.32 15.75 6.49
N GLU A 70 -28.59 16.68 5.84
CA GLU A 70 -28.09 17.97 6.36
C GLU A 70 -26.83 17.84 7.23
N THR A 71 -25.75 18.59 7.08
CA THR A 71 -25.42 19.85 6.38
C THR A 71 -23.90 19.86 6.20
N ALA A 72 -23.40 20.51 5.15
CA ALA A 72 -21.98 20.80 5.02
C ALA A 72 -21.53 21.77 6.13
N PRO A 73 -20.35 21.56 6.73
CA PRO A 73 -19.56 22.65 7.25
C PRO A 73 -18.28 22.74 6.43
N GLU A 74 -18.18 23.87 5.76
CA GLU A 74 -16.99 24.43 5.16
C GLU A 74 -15.84 24.31 6.18
N THR A 75 -14.80 23.54 5.85
CA THR A 75 -13.57 23.55 6.62
C THR A 75 -12.69 24.66 6.07
N PRO A 76 -12.19 25.57 6.92
CA PRO A 76 -11.44 26.73 6.47
C PRO A 76 -10.20 26.27 5.72
N SER A 77 -9.98 26.87 4.56
CA SER A 77 -8.74 26.76 3.78
C SER A 77 -7.55 26.96 4.73
N ARG A 78 -6.95 25.85 5.19
CA ARG A 78 -5.69 25.87 5.92
C ARG A 78 -4.65 26.26 4.89
N ILE A 79 -4.38 27.56 4.76
CA ILE A 79 -3.13 28.04 4.18
C ILE A 79 -2.05 27.45 5.10
N ARG A 80 -1.48 26.33 4.68
CA ARG A 80 -0.51 25.58 5.46
C ARG A 80 0.81 26.31 5.26
N ASP A 81 1.17 27.12 6.24
CA ASP A 81 2.43 27.87 6.23
C ASP A 81 3.59 26.92 5.94
N ASN A 82 4.50 27.30 5.03
CA ASN A 82 5.64 26.48 4.63
C ASN A 82 6.48 26.04 5.84
N GLY A 83 6.56 26.87 6.89
CA GLY A 83 7.18 26.52 8.16
C GLY A 83 6.49 25.35 8.87
N GLN A 84 5.15 25.33 8.90
CA GLN A 84 4.40 24.20 9.48
C GLN A 84 4.58 22.92 8.65
N ILE A 85 4.67 23.02 7.32
CA ILE A 85 4.97 21.88 6.45
C ILE A 85 6.35 21.32 6.77
N ALA A 86 7.36 22.19 6.90
CA ALA A 86 8.71 21.79 7.23
C ALA A 86 8.81 21.11 8.62
N THR A 87 8.17 21.69 9.65
CA THR A 87 8.15 21.09 11.00
C THR A 87 7.50 19.72 11.01
N MET A 88 6.35 19.56 10.36
CA MET A 88 5.66 18.27 10.28
C MET A 88 6.47 17.24 9.52
N THR A 89 7.10 17.64 8.41
CA THR A 89 7.94 16.76 7.60
C THR A 89 9.16 16.28 8.38
N LYS A 90 9.87 17.19 9.08
CA LYS A 90 10.99 16.84 9.97
C LYS A 90 10.56 15.83 11.04
N LYS A 91 9.43 16.07 11.70
CA LYS A 91 8.90 15.18 12.74
C LYS A 91 8.56 13.79 12.19
N SER A 92 7.94 13.71 11.02
CA SER A 92 7.63 12.42 10.38
C SER A 92 8.88 11.65 9.97
N ILE A 93 9.90 12.32 9.41
CA ILE A 93 11.18 11.69 9.08
C ILE A 93 11.83 11.09 10.34
N GLN A 94 11.82 11.84 11.45
CA GLN A 94 12.41 11.37 12.70
C GLN A 94 11.73 10.09 13.21
N VAL A 95 10.40 10.04 13.23
CA VAL A 95 9.64 8.85 13.65
C VAL A 95 9.95 7.64 12.77
N ILE A 96 10.06 7.84 11.45
CA ILE A 96 10.39 6.74 10.52
C ILE A 96 11.83 6.26 10.75
N ALA A 97 12.75 7.17 10.99
CA ALA A 97 14.16 6.86 11.25
C ALA A 97 14.35 6.08 12.56
N GLU A 98 13.65 6.46 13.64
CA GLU A 98 13.63 5.70 14.90
C GLU A 98 13.09 4.28 14.68
N GLY A 99 12.12 4.12 13.77
CA GLY A 99 11.58 2.82 13.40
C GLY A 99 12.48 1.94 12.53
N LEU A 100 13.65 2.42 12.07
CA LEU A 100 14.58 1.61 11.27
C LEU A 100 15.47 0.71 12.13
N GLU A 101 15.84 1.12 13.33
CA GLU A 101 16.81 0.41 14.19
C GLU A 101 16.37 -1.03 14.51
N ASN A 102 15.06 -1.23 14.66
CA ASN A 102 14.48 -2.52 15.03
C ASN A 102 13.78 -3.25 13.86
N GLU A 103 13.86 -2.69 12.64
CA GLU A 103 13.24 -3.31 11.48
C GLU A 103 14.14 -4.41 10.91
N THR A 104 13.58 -5.60 10.70
CA THR A 104 14.31 -6.75 10.14
C THR A 104 13.85 -7.09 8.72
N ASP A 105 12.68 -6.60 8.32
CA ASP A 105 12.15 -6.81 6.98
C ASP A 105 12.79 -5.83 5.97
N LEU A 106 13.55 -6.37 5.02
CA LEU A 106 14.28 -5.58 4.01
C LEU A 106 13.36 -4.77 3.10
N HIS A 107 12.14 -5.25 2.81
CA HIS A 107 11.20 -4.52 1.98
C HIS A 107 10.67 -3.28 2.72
N ARG A 108 10.30 -3.45 3.99
CA ARG A 108 9.88 -2.34 4.87
C ARG A 108 11.00 -1.34 5.10
N ILE A 109 12.24 -1.79 5.24
CA ILE A 109 13.42 -0.91 5.31
C ILE A 109 13.50 -0.06 4.04
N LYS A 110 13.38 -0.67 2.85
CA LYS A 110 13.38 0.05 1.58
C LYS A 110 12.24 1.09 1.51
N GLU A 111 11.02 0.71 1.85
CA GLU A 111 9.87 1.63 1.86
C GLU A 111 10.06 2.79 2.84
N LYS A 112 10.60 2.52 4.05
CA LYS A 112 10.93 3.54 5.06
C LYS A 112 11.99 4.51 4.55
N LEU A 113 13.04 4.00 3.90
CA LEU A 113 14.10 4.82 3.30
C LEU A 113 13.59 5.69 2.15
N GLU A 114 12.73 5.17 1.28
CA GLU A 114 12.06 5.95 0.23
C GLU A 114 11.19 7.06 0.82
N CYS A 115 10.46 6.80 1.91
CA CYS A 115 9.69 7.83 2.61
C CYS A 115 10.58 8.93 3.21
N ILE A 116 11.73 8.56 3.78
CA ILE A 116 12.72 9.52 4.29
C ILE A 116 13.29 10.37 3.15
N GLU A 117 13.64 9.75 2.02
CA GLU A 117 14.14 10.45 0.84
C GLU A 117 13.14 11.51 0.34
N LEU A 118 11.86 11.13 0.21
CA LEU A 118 10.79 12.03 -0.18
C LEU A 118 10.64 13.19 0.82
N GLY A 119 10.71 12.90 2.13
CA GLY A 119 10.68 13.92 3.17
C GLY A 119 11.83 14.93 3.05
N ILE A 120 13.06 14.45 2.80
CA ILE A 120 14.23 15.31 2.61
C ILE A 120 14.06 16.19 1.36
N ARG A 121 13.53 15.63 0.26
CA ARG A 121 13.23 16.41 -0.95
C ARG A 121 12.22 17.51 -0.68
N ILE A 122 11.16 17.24 0.09
CA ILE A 122 10.18 18.26 0.49
C ILE A 122 10.86 19.37 1.30
N LEU A 123 11.73 19.03 2.27
CA LEU A 123 12.43 20.03 3.06
C LEU A 123 13.33 20.93 2.21
N LYS A 124 14.06 20.35 1.24
CA LYS A 124 14.88 21.13 0.28
C LYS A 124 14.08 22.08 -0.60
N LEU A 125 12.79 21.83 -0.82
CA LEU A 125 11.92 22.70 -1.60
C LEU A 125 11.31 23.84 -0.77
N LEU A 126 11.39 23.75 0.56
CA LEU A 126 10.86 24.74 1.50
C LEU A 126 11.94 25.64 2.09
N GLU A 127 13.22 25.30 1.89
CA GLU A 127 14.41 26.10 2.25
C GLU A 127 14.77 27.13 1.17
#